data_AF-A0A388QCH1-F1
#
_entry.id   AF-A0A388QCH1-F1
#
_cell.length_a   1.000
_cell.length_b   1.000
_cell.length_c   1.000
_cell.angle_alpha   90.00
_cell.angle_beta   90.00
_cell.angle_gamma   90.00
#
_symmetry.space_group_name_H-M   'P 1'
#
loop_
_entity.id
_entity.type
_entity.pdbx_description
1 polymer ?
#
loop_
_entity_poly.entity_id
_entity_poly.type
_entity_poly.pdbx_seq_one_letter_code
_entity_poly.pdbx_strand_id
1 'polypeptide(L)' 'MYQRIVVKVGTSTLTGGQPSLSVERITDLVQQLVALRHSGCQVVLVSSGAIAAGRERLGQPLLPKAVPAKQMLLQLASRA' A
#
# COMPACT_ATOMS: atom_id res chain seq x y z
N MET A 1 -11.82 -24.72 2.25
CA MET A 1 -11.10 -23.62 1.57
C MET A 1 -11.96 -22.36 1.66
N TYR A 2 -11.38 -21.18 1.92
CA TYR A 2 -12.16 -19.94 2.03
C TYR A 2 -12.61 -19.42 0.66
N GLN A 3 -13.90 -19.09 0.52
CA GLN A 3 -14.48 -18.57 -0.72
C GLN A 3 -14.26 -17.06 -0.89
N ARG A 4 -14.18 -16.32 0.23
CA ARG A 4 -13.94 -14.87 0.26
C ARG A 4 -12.83 -14.56 1.26
N ILE A 5 -11.84 -13.80 0.82
CA ILE A 5 -10.63 -13.50 1.59
C ILE A 5 -10.42 -11.98 1.61
N VAL A 6 -10.24 -11.42 2.80
CA VAL A 6 -9.78 -10.05 3.00
C VAL A 6 -8.29 -10.09 3.31
N VAL A 7 -7.47 -9.52 2.42
CA VAL A 7 -6.03 -9.41 2.61
C VAL A 7 -5.73 -8.00 3.09
N LYS A 8 -5.29 -7.86 4.34
CA LYS A 8 -4.83 -6.57 4.87
C LYS A 8 -3.32 -6.49 4.80
N VAL A 9 -2.80 -5.40 4.24
CA VAL A 9 -1.37 -5.18 4.09
C VAL A 9 -0.95 -3.88 4.76
N GLY A 10 0.04 -3.96 5.64
CA GLY A 10 0.58 -2.81 6.37
C GLY A 10 1.68 -2.08 5.59
N THR A 11 2.00 -0.86 6.01
CA THR A 11 3.04 -0.04 5.37
C THR A 11 4.40 -0.75 5.37
N SER A 12 4.81 -1.38 6.46
CA SER A 12 6.10 -2.09 6.54
C SER A 12 6.24 -3.22 5.53
N THR A 13 5.15 -3.92 5.21
CA THR A 13 5.13 -4.95 4.17
C THR A 13 5.31 -4.35 2.78
N LEU A 14 4.65 -3.22 2.51
CA LEU A 14 4.71 -2.53 1.22
C LEU A 14 6.05 -1.81 0.99
N THR A 15 6.71 -1.36 2.06
CA THR A 15 8.00 -0.66 1.96
C THR A 15 9.21 -1.56 2.19
N GLY A 16 9.02 -2.79 2.70
CA GLY A 16 10.12 -3.63 3.15
C GLY A 16 10.95 -2.99 4.27
N GLY A 17 10.34 -2.08 5.05
CA GLY A 17 11.03 -1.30 6.09
C GLY A 17 11.73 -0.03 5.59
N GLN A 18 11.72 0.24 4.28
CA GLN A 18 12.29 1.47 3.71
C GLN A 18 11.31 2.67 3.79
N PRO A 19 11.79 3.91 3.53
CA PRO A 19 10.94 5.09 3.50
C PRO A 19 9.96 5.15 2.32
N SER A 20 10.30 4.51 1.20
CA SER A 20 9.54 4.46 -0.05
C SER A 20 8.83 3.13 -0.25
N LEU A 21 7.86 3.09 -1.16
CA LEU A 21 7.23 1.83 -1.55
C LEU A 21 8.24 0.94 -2.29
N SER A 22 8.17 -0.37 -2.05
CA SER A 22 8.97 -1.36 -2.77
C SER A 22 8.14 -1.96 -3.90
N VAL A 23 8.54 -1.66 -5.14
CA VAL A 23 7.92 -2.22 -6.35
C VAL A 23 8.00 -3.74 -6.36
N GLU A 24 9.13 -4.30 -5.93
CA GLU A 24 9.34 -5.75 -5.80
C GLU A 24 8.31 -6.38 -4.85
N ARG A 25 8.21 -5.88 -3.61
CA ARG A 25 7.25 -6.41 -2.62
C ARG A 25 5.80 -6.31 -3.08
N ILE A 26 5.45 -5.21 -3.75
CA ILE A 26 4.11 -5.01 -4.29
C ILE A 26 3.84 -6.00 -5.42
N THR A 27 4.83 -6.24 -6.29
CA THR A 27 4.72 -7.20 -7.40
C THR A 27 4.50 -8.62 -6.88
N ASP A 28 5.28 -9.04 -5.89
CA ASP A 28 5.14 -10.37 -5.26
C ASP A 28 3.78 -10.54 -4.60
N LEU A 29 3.29 -9.50 -3.91
CA LEU A 29 1.94 -9.50 -3.33
C LEU A 29 0.88 -9.67 -4.43
N VAL A 30 0.95 -8.88 -5.51
CA VAL A 30 -0.01 -8.95 -6.61
C VAL A 30 -0.04 -10.35 -7.24
N GLN A 31 1.13 -10.99 -7.45
CA GLN A 31 1.19 -12.36 -7.97
C GLN A 31 0.45 -13.36 -7.08
N GLN A 32 0.59 -13.25 -5.75
CA GLN A 32 -0.13 -14.09 -4.80
C GLN A 32 -1.65 -13.84 -4.82
N LEU A 33 -2.08 -12.58 -4.92
CA LEU A 33 -3.50 -12.24 -5.03
C LEU A 33 -4.11 -12.77 -6.33
N VAL A 34 -3.36 -12.73 -7.44
CA VAL A 34 -3.79 -13.32 -8.72
C VAL A 34 -3.92 -14.84 -8.60
N ALA A 35 -2.97 -15.53 -7.97
CA ALA A 35 -3.06 -16.97 -7.73
C ALA A 35 -4.32 -17.35 -6.93
N LEU A 36 -4.64 -16.60 -5.87
CA LEU A 36 -5.87 -16.80 -5.09
C LEU A 36 -7.14 -16.56 -5.93
N ARG A 37 -7.14 -15.54 -6.79
CA ARG A 37 -8.27 -15.31 -7.69
C ARG A 37 -8.44 -16.44 -8.71
N HIS A 38 -7.34 -16.98 -9.25
CA HIS A 38 -7.38 -18.12 -10.17
C HIS A 38 -7.84 -19.42 -9.51
N SER A 39 -7.63 -19.59 -8.20
CA SER A 39 -8.20 -20.72 -7.44
C SER A 39 -9.68 -20.54 -7.10
N GLY A 40 -10.36 -19.52 -7.64
CA GLY A 40 -11.79 -19.28 -7.43
C GLY A 40 -12.14 -18.43 -6.21
N CYS A 41 -11.16 -17.88 -5.50
CA CYS A 41 -11.42 -17.04 -4.31
C CYS A 41 -11.81 -15.60 -4.71
N GLN A 42 -12.79 -15.04 -4.00
CA GLN A 42 -13.09 -13.61 -4.04
C GLN A 42 -12.15 -12.86 -3.10
N VAL A 43 -11.29 -12.00 -3.63
CA VAL A 43 -10.24 -11.31 -2.86
C VAL A 43 -10.56 -9.82 -2.72
N VAL A 44 -10.52 -9.31 -1.49
CA VAL A 44 -10.56 -7.88 -1.16
C VAL A 44 -9.23 -7.48 -0.56
N LEU A 45 -8.55 -6.51 -1.17
CA LEU A 45 -7.30 -5.95 -0.63
C LEU A 45 -7.58 -4.68 0.17
N VAL A 46 -7.09 -4.64 1.41
CA VAL A 46 -7.07 -3.44 2.26
C VAL A 46 -5.62 -3.03 2.48
N SER A 47 -5.19 -1.95 1.84
CA SER A 47 -3.79 -1.52 1.84
C SER A 47 -3.56 -0.27 2.69
N SER A 48 -2.41 -0.22 3.36
CA SER A 48 -1.86 0.99 3.98
C SER A 48 -0.94 1.73 2.96
N GLY A 49 0.11 2.41 3.41
CA GLY A 49 1.14 2.95 2.51
C GLY A 49 0.85 4.28 1.83
N ALA A 50 -0.40 4.79 1.84
CA ALA A 50 -0.75 6.06 1.19
C ALA A 50 0.11 7.25 1.64
N ILE A 51 0.43 7.38 2.93
CA ILE A 51 1.34 8.44 3.41
C ILE A 51 2.76 8.26 2.86
N ALA A 52 3.27 7.02 2.79
CA ALA A 52 4.60 6.74 2.24
C ALA A 52 4.65 7.09 0.74
N ALA A 53 3.65 6.68 -0.02
CA ALA A 53 3.48 7.02 -1.44
C ALA A 53 3.40 8.53 -1.67
N GLY A 54 2.60 9.24 -0.86
CA GLY A 54 2.49 10.70 -0.94
C GLY A 54 3.81 11.40 -0.63
N ARG A 55 4.57 10.92 0.36
CA ARG A 55 5.89 11.49 0.70
C ARG A 55 6.89 11.26 -0.42
N GLU A 56 6.91 10.06 -0.98
CA GLU A 56 7.79 9.69 -2.09
C GLU A 56 7.56 10.60 -3.30
N ARG A 57 6.30 10.85 -3.66
CA ARG A 57 5.92 11.78 -4.75
C ARG A 57 6.40 13.21 -4.56
N LEU A 58 6.64 13.64 -3.33
CA LEU A 58 7.18 14.97 -3.00
C LEU A 58 8.71 14.99 -2.84
N GLY A 59 9.41 13.88 -3.09
CA GLY A 59 10.86 13.79 -2.85
C GLY A 59 11.22 13.65 -1.37
N GLN A 60 10.36 13.01 -0.57
CA GLN A 60 10.58 12.70 0.85
C GLN A 60 10.85 13.92 1.78
N PRO A 61 10.03 14.98 1.74
CA PRO A 61 10.26 16.17 2.55
C PRO A 61 10.11 15.90 4.05
N LEU A 62 10.86 16.64 4.87
CA LEU A 62 10.60 16.77 6.30
C LEU A 62 9.35 17.63 6.50
N LEU A 63 8.27 17.00 6.94
CA LEU A 63 6.98 17.65 7.19
C LEU A 63 6.65 17.60 8.69
N PRO A 64 5.94 18.62 9.22
CA PRO A 64 5.45 18.58 10.59
C PRO A 64 4.60 17.33 10.85
N LYS A 65 4.70 16.77 12.05
CA LYS A 65 3.91 15.61 12.48
C LYS A 65 2.46 16.01 12.83
N ALA A 66 1.82 16.80 11.96
CA ALA A 66 0.48 17.32 12.14
C ALA A 66 -0.54 16.58 11.26
N VAL A 67 -1.80 16.55 11.70
CA VAL A 67 -2.90 15.91 10.94
C VAL A 67 -3.07 16.49 9.53
N PRO A 68 -3.03 17.84 9.33
CA PRO A 68 -3.16 18.40 7.98
C PRO A 68 -2.06 17.93 7.02
N ALA A 69 -0.81 17.83 7.50
CA ALA A 69 0.30 17.32 6.70
C ALA A 69 0.08 15.85 6.30
N LYS A 70 -0.42 15.01 7.23
CA LYS A 70 -0.76 13.61 6.91
C LYS A 70 -1.89 13.54 5.88
N GLN A 71 -2.94 14.34 6.03
CA GLN A 71 -4.07 14.36 5.11
C GLN A 71 -3.68 14.84 3.71
N MET A 72 -2.84 15.86 3.59
CA MET A 72 -2.27 16.30 2.31
C MET A 72 -1.55 15.14 1.60
N LEU A 73 -0.70 14.40 2.32
CA LEU A 73 0.03 13.26 1.75
C LEU A 73 -0.92 12.15 1.29
N LEU A 74 -1.98 11.85 2.05
CA LEU A 74 -3.02 10.89 1.66
C LEU A 74 -3.70 11.31 0.34
N GLN A 75 -4.07 12.59 0.21
CA GLN A 75 -4.72 13.12 -0.98
C GLN A 75 -3.79 13.17 -2.20
N LEU A 76 -2.50 13.39 -1.98
CA LEU A 76 -1.53 13.34 -3.05
C LEU A 76 -1.34 11.90 -3.55
N ALA A 77 -1.38 10.92 -2.67
CA ALA A 77 -1.22 9.51 -3.05
C ALA A 77 -2.40 8.95 -3.83
N SER A 78 -3.62 9.42 -3.58
CA SER A 78 -4.85 8.94 -4.23
C SER A 78 -5.06 9.46 -5.66
N ARG A 79 -4.27 10.43 -6.10
CA ARG A 79 -4.31 10.97 -7.47
C ARG A 79 -3.47 10.10 -8.40
N ALA A 80 -4.02 9.01 -8.92
CA ALA A 80 -3.37 8.22 -9.97
C ALA A 80 -3.18 9.08 -11.24
#